data_AF-A0A7W6P608-F1
#
_entry.id   AF-A0A7W6P608-F1
#
_cell.length_a   1.000
_cell.length_b   1.000
_cell.length_c   1.000
_cell.angle_alpha   90.00
_cell.angle_beta   90.00
_cell.angle_gamma   90.00
#
_symmetry.space_group_name_H-M   'P 1'
#
loop_
_entity.id
_entity.type
_entity.pdbx_description
1 polymer ?
#
loop_
_entity_poly.entity_id
_entity_poly.type
_entity_poly.pdbx_seq_one_letter_code
_entity_poly.pdbx_strand_id
1 'polypeptide(L)' 'MPFVKGVSGCPTGRPKGKRKKPVKPILEKLLEKTLPVIEQEISTCDPETRRSFFKDLTKVVLTLNV' A
#
# COMPACT_ATOMS: atom_id res chain seq x y z
N MET A 1 43.34 -18.31 -19.46
CA MET A 1 43.13 -17.93 -18.06
C MET A 1 41.70 -18.30 -17.67
N PRO A 2 41.46 -19.27 -16.76
CA PRO A 2 40.09 -19.57 -16.34
C PRO A 2 39.60 -18.48 -15.36
N PHE A 3 38.39 -17.99 -15.57
CA PHE A 3 37.79 -16.96 -14.71
C PHE A 3 37.47 -17.55 -13.33
N VAL A 4 38.10 -16.99 -12.29
CA VAL A 4 37.85 -17.34 -10.89
C VAL A 4 36.43 -16.90 -10.53
N LYS A 5 35.57 -17.85 -10.14
CA LYS A 5 34.22 -17.58 -9.64
C LYS A 5 34.30 -16.66 -8.41
N GLY A 6 33.77 -15.44 -8.53
CA GLY A 6 33.55 -14.54 -7.38
C GLY A 6 34.28 -13.20 -7.39
N VAL A 7 35.10 -12.90 -8.42
CA VAL A 7 35.87 -11.62 -8.46
C VAL A 7 35.17 -10.51 -9.29
N SER A 8 33.97 -10.76 -9.81
CA SER A 8 33.11 -9.71 -10.36
C SER A 8 31.74 -9.77 -9.70
N GLY A 9 31.28 -8.61 -9.21
CA GLY A 9 30.10 -8.48 -8.35
C GLY A 9 28.75 -8.93 -8.94
N CYS A 10 28.71 -9.55 -10.12
CA CYS A 10 27.58 -10.38 -10.59
C CYS A 10 27.95 -11.10 -11.90
N PRO A 11 28.22 -12.41 -11.93
CA PRO A 11 28.43 -13.14 -13.20
C PRO A 11 27.16 -13.26 -14.06
N THR A 12 25.99 -12.86 -13.56
CA THR A 12 24.69 -12.94 -14.26
C THR A 12 23.99 -11.59 -14.42
N GLY A 13 24.60 -10.47 -14.00
CA GLY A 13 24.03 -9.12 -14.12
C GLY A 13 22.65 -8.89 -13.48
N ARG A 14 22.09 -9.86 -12.74
CA ARG A 14 20.74 -9.72 -12.18
C ARG A 14 20.83 -8.89 -10.90
N PRO A 15 20.13 -7.72 -10.82
CA PRO A 15 20.00 -7.04 -9.55
C PRO A 15 19.31 -8.01 -8.59
N LYS A 16 20.02 -8.40 -7.52
CA LYS A 16 19.41 -9.13 -6.40
C LYS A 16 18.19 -8.31 -5.99
N GLY A 17 17.02 -8.89 -6.19
CA GLY A 17 15.75 -8.17 -6.21
C GLY A 17 15.68 -7.16 -5.08
N LYS A 18 15.38 -5.90 -5.44
CA LYS A 18 15.00 -4.87 -4.47
C LYS A 18 13.96 -5.52 -3.57
N ARG A 19 14.31 -5.83 -2.32
CA ARG A 19 13.36 -6.34 -1.33
C ARG A 19 12.19 -5.37 -1.38
N LYS A 20 11.02 -5.85 -1.83
CA LYS A 20 9.80 -5.04 -1.86
C LYS A 20 9.66 -4.49 -0.45
N LYS A 21 9.80 -3.17 -0.28
CA LYS A 21 9.53 -2.54 1.03
C LYS A 21 8.12 -3.00 1.42
N PRO A 22 7.89 -3.43 2.67
CA PRO A 22 6.57 -3.85 3.07
C PRO A 22 5.60 -2.73 2.69
N VAL A 23 4.52 -3.07 1.99
CA VAL A 23 3.51 -2.10 1.53
C VAL A 23 2.79 -1.48 2.73
N LYS A 24 2.76 -2.22 3.85
CA LYS A 24 2.14 -1.83 5.13
C LYS A 24 2.52 -0.43 5.63
N PRO A 25 3.81 -0.09 5.86
CA PRO A 25 4.19 1.25 6.34
C PRO A 25 3.92 2.38 5.35
N ILE A 26 3.79 2.11 4.05
CA ILE A 26 3.41 3.13 3.07
C ILE A 26 1.90 3.38 3.15
N LEU A 27 1.12 2.31 3.29
CA LEU A 27 -0.33 2.37 3.43
C LEU A 27 -0.74 3.07 4.73
N GLU A 28 -0.07 2.77 5.84
CA GLU A 28 -0.30 3.41 7.15
C GLU A 28 -0.08 4.92 7.09
N LYS A 29 1.03 5.36 6.49
CA LYS A 29 1.32 6.79 6.32
C LYS A 29 0.37 7.52 5.37
N LEU A 30 -0.16 6.82 4.36
CA LEU A 30 -1.16 7.38 3.47
C LEU A 30 -2.48 7.54 4.21
N LEU A 31 -2.90 6.53 4.97
CA LEU A 31 -4.10 6.57 5.81
C LEU A 31 -4.07 7.73 6.80
N GLU A 32 -2.97 7.89 7.56
CA GLU A 32 -2.80 9.00 8.50
C GLU A 32 -3.00 10.38 7.87
N LYS A 33 -2.57 10.55 6.61
CA LYS A 33 -2.72 11.81 5.88
C LYS A 33 -4.10 12.00 5.28
N THR A 34 -4.74 10.93 4.84
CA THR A 34 -6.05 10.99 4.17
C THR A 34 -7.23 11.03 5.14
N LEU A 35 -7.06 10.52 6.37
CA LEU A 35 -8.11 10.53 7.41
C LEU A 35 -8.72 11.92 7.67
N PRO A 36 -7.94 12.98 7.93
CA PRO A 36 -8.53 14.31 8.18
C PRO A 36 -9.28 14.88 6.97
N VAL A 37 -8.85 14.55 5.75
CA VAL A 37 -9.53 14.96 4.52
C VAL A 37 -10.87 14.24 4.39
N ILE A 38 -10.88 12.94 4.66
CA ILE A 38 -12.10 12.12 4.64
C ILE A 38 -13.11 12.60 5.70
N GLU A 39 -12.65 12.91 6.91
CA GLU A 39 -13.51 13.44 7.98
C GLU A 39 -14.14 14.78 7.60
N GLN A 40 -13.35 15.67 6.98
CA GLN A 40 -13.83 16.95 6.51
C GLN A 40 -14.87 16.79 5.39
N GLU A 41 -14.60 15.93 4.40
CA GLU A 41 -15.54 15.65 3.31
C GLU A 41 -16.83 15.01 3.81
N ILE A 42 -16.76 14.07 4.76
CA ILE A 42 -17.96 13.43 5.34
C ILE A 42 -18.81 14.43 6.11
N SER A 43 -18.20 15.44 6.73
CA SER A 43 -18.93 16.46 7.51
C SER A 43 -19.73 17.42 6.62
N THR A 44 -19.26 17.67 5.39
CA THR A 44 -19.88 18.59 4.44
C THR A 44 -20.75 17.88 3.40
N CYS A 45 -20.69 16.55 3.31
CA CYS A 45 -21.44 15.77 2.34
C CYS A 45 -22.92 15.57 2.72
N ASP A 46 -23.72 15.32 1.69
CA ASP A 46 -25.12 14.96 1.85
C ASP A 46 -25.31 13.63 2.63
N PRO A 47 -26.42 13.48 3.37
CA PRO A 47 -26.66 12.31 4.21
C PRO A 47 -26.74 11.00 3.41
N GLU A 48 -27.17 11.03 2.15
CA GLU A 48 -27.20 9.85 1.29
C GLU A 48 -25.79 9.39 0.89
N THR A 49 -24.93 10.33 0.49
CA THR A 49 -23.54 10.06 0.13
C THR A 49 -22.73 9.55 1.33
N ARG A 50 -23.02 10.08 2.52
CA ARG A 50 -22.44 9.56 3.77
C ARG A 50 -22.85 8.11 4.02
N ARG A 51 -24.13 7.75 3.79
CA ARG A 51 -24.62 6.38 3.97
C ARG A 51 -24.00 5.40 2.97
N SER A 52 -23.86 5.79 1.70
CA SER A 52 -23.23 4.93 0.69
C SER A 52 -21.77 4.65 1.02
N PHE A 53 -21.02 5.69 1.43
CA PHE A 53 -19.62 5.56 1.86
C PHE A 53 -19.45 4.51 2.97
N PHE A 54 -20.23 4.58 4.05
CA PHE A 54 -20.13 3.60 5.14
C PHE A 54 -20.51 2.18 4.71
N LYS A 55 -21.49 2.04 3.80
CA LYS A 55 -21.88 0.74 3.26
C LYS A 55 -20.73 0.09 2.48
N ASP A 56 -20.06 0.87 1.65
CA ASP A 56 -18.91 0.41 0.86
C ASP A 56 -17.72 0.08 1.76
N LEU A 57 -17.45 0.90 2.77
CA LEU A 57 -16.38 0.67 3.75
C LEU A 57 -16.62 -0.64 4.52
N THR A 58 -17.85 -0.88 4.95
CA THR A 58 -18.24 -2.12 5.64
C THR A 58 -18.03 -3.34 4.74
N LYS A 59 -18.37 -3.24 3.44
CA LYS A 59 -18.14 -4.30 2.47
C LYS A 59 -16.66 -4.63 2.31
N VAL A 60 -15.79 -3.61 2.24
CA VAL A 60 -14.34 -3.81 2.15
C VAL A 60 -13.79 -4.49 3.41
N VAL A 61 -14.21 -4.04 4.60
CA VAL A 61 -13.77 -4.64 5.88
C VAL A 61 -14.19 -6.11 5.98
N LEU A 62 -15.44 -6.43 5.60
CA LEU A 62 -15.92 -7.82 5.59
C LEU A 62 -15.17 -8.69 4.58
N THR A 63 -14.75 -8.14 3.45
CA THR A 63 -14.01 -8.88 2.41
C THR A 63 -12.55 -9.12 2.81
N LEU A 64 -11.95 -8.22 3.60
CA LEU A 64 -10.57 -8.35 4.08
C LEU A 64 -10.43 -9.26 5.32
N ASN A 65 -11.52 -9.54 6.03
CA ASN A 65 -11.57 -10.41 7.21
C ASN A 65 -11.90 -11.88 6.88
N VAL A 66 -11.93 -12.25 5.59
CA VAL A 66 -12.07 -13.63 5.08
C VAL A 66 -10.78 -14.02 4.37
#